data_AF-A0A2N2K3A4-F1
#
_entry.id   AF-A0A2N2K3A4-F1
#
_cell.length_a   1.000
_cell.length_b   1.000
_cell.length_c   1.000
_cell.angle_alpha   90.00
_cell.angle_beta   90.00
_cell.angle_gamma   90.00
#
_symmetry.space_group_name_H-M   'P 1'
#
loop_
_entity.id
_entity.type
_entity.pdbx_description
1 polymer ?
#
loop_
_entity_poly.entity_id
_entity_poly.type
_entity_poly.pdbx_seq_one_letter_code
_entity_poly.pdbx_strand_id
1 'polypeptide(L)'
;MQCKNHADRPARHFCASCGIPLCADCAEESKPGIYHCFQCAMLTSVSDGTNRIQDRKERAVEGKLKERKKWGPFRYFTLSSGVLILVMWGVILFGGEKPPVATTNLASNPRAFLFMVDSSIKRYAHYEKKGYPEKLSDLVPKYLRMDNGSRDDFRLLSYQKDPKEGYRLSLAKETPGEKAVVLSPKGVQYGSAGGGV
;
A
#
# COMPACT_ATOMS: atom_id res chain seq x y z
N MET A 1 71.30 -36.94 26.39
CA MET A 1 70.83 -35.55 26.49
C MET A 1 69.96 -35.44 27.74
N GLN A 2 70.08 -34.36 28.51
CA GLN A 2 69.34 -34.17 29.76
C GLN A 2 68.17 -33.20 29.57
N CYS A 3 67.15 -33.35 30.41
CA CYS A 3 66.01 -32.45 30.43
C CYS A 3 66.45 -31.05 30.89
N LYS A 4 65.99 -29.99 30.22
CA LYS A 4 66.32 -28.62 30.64
C LYS A 4 65.82 -28.28 32.06
N ASN A 5 64.71 -28.88 32.48
CA ASN A 5 64.09 -28.60 33.78
C ASN A 5 64.59 -29.51 34.91
N HIS A 6 65.27 -30.61 34.57
CA HIS A 6 65.76 -31.58 35.55
C HIS A 6 67.13 -32.11 35.10
N ALA A 7 68.18 -31.79 35.87
CA ALA A 7 69.54 -32.27 35.61
C ALA A 7 69.65 -33.80 35.71
N ASP A 8 68.83 -34.42 36.56
CA ASP A 8 68.95 -35.86 36.85
C ASP A 8 68.18 -36.76 35.87
N ARG A 9 67.44 -36.19 34.90
CA ARG A 9 66.52 -36.95 34.04
C ARG A 9 66.94 -36.91 32.57
N PRO A 10 66.91 -38.06 31.85
CA PRO A 10 67.18 -38.09 30.42
C PRO A 10 66.03 -37.44 29.64
N ALA A 11 66.38 -36.64 28.63
CA ALA A 11 65.41 -36.09 27.69
C ALA A 11 64.95 -37.18 26.70
N ARG A 12 63.62 -37.32 26.57
CA ARG A 12 62.97 -38.28 25.64
C ARG A 12 62.27 -37.59 24.47
N HIS A 13 61.87 -36.33 24.64
CA HIS A 13 61.11 -35.57 23.65
C HIS A 13 61.73 -34.18 23.44
N PHE A 14 61.43 -33.56 22.31
CA PHE A 14 61.78 -32.17 22.02
C PHE A 14 60.50 -31.35 21.83
N CYS A 15 60.49 -30.13 22.36
CA CYS A 15 59.37 -29.22 22.12
C CYS A 15 59.32 -28.80 20.65
N ALA A 16 58.22 -29.07 19.95
CA ALA A 16 58.05 -28.73 18.54
C ALA A 16 58.12 -27.22 18.24
N SER A 17 57.80 -26.37 19.23
CA SER A 17 57.83 -24.90 19.06
C SER A 17 59.17 -24.23 19.36
N CYS A 18 59.96 -24.75 20.32
CA CYS A 18 61.18 -24.08 20.81
C CYS A 18 62.43 -24.96 20.83
N GLY A 19 62.31 -26.25 20.46
CA GLY A 19 63.43 -27.18 20.29
C GLY A 19 64.11 -27.63 21.59
N ILE A 20 63.55 -27.29 22.75
CA ILE A 20 64.14 -27.64 24.05
C ILE A 20 63.97 -29.14 24.34
N PRO A 21 65.01 -29.84 24.85
CA PRO A 21 64.92 -31.23 25.29
C PRO A 21 64.16 -31.37 26.62
N LEU A 22 63.18 -32.27 26.65
CA LEU A 22 62.26 -32.50 27.77
C LEU A 22 62.21 -33.98 28.15
N CYS A 23 62.05 -34.28 29.44
CA CYS A 23 61.68 -35.63 29.90
C CYS A 23 60.18 -35.88 29.65
N ALA A 24 59.75 -37.15 29.77
CA ALA A 24 58.35 -37.54 29.57
C ALA A 24 57.37 -36.71 30.41
N ASP A 25 57.73 -36.43 31.67
CA ASP A 25 56.86 -35.66 32.58
C ASP A 25 56.76 -34.15 32.24
N CYS A 26 57.72 -33.61 31.49
CA CYS A 26 57.74 -32.18 31.13
C CYS A 26 57.18 -31.91 29.73
N ALA A 27 56.85 -32.96 28.98
CA ALA A 27 56.36 -32.89 27.62
C ALA A 27 54.85 -33.13 27.62
N GLU A 28 54.10 -32.18 27.07
CA GLU A 28 52.65 -32.31 26.89
C GLU A 28 52.32 -32.57 25.43
N GLU A 29 51.47 -33.59 25.18
CA GLU A 29 51.09 -34.00 23.84
C GLU A 29 49.87 -33.21 23.38
N SER A 30 50.08 -32.28 22.43
CA SER A 30 48.97 -31.47 21.88
C SER A 30 48.23 -32.19 20.75
N LYS A 31 48.96 -33.03 20.01
CA LYS A 31 48.50 -33.85 18.88
C LYS A 31 49.34 -35.14 18.86
N PRO A 32 48.82 -36.25 18.32
CA PRO A 32 49.54 -37.52 18.29
C PRO A 32 50.95 -37.35 17.70
N GLY A 33 51.98 -37.59 18.52
CA GLY A 33 53.39 -37.49 18.14
C GLY A 33 54.01 -36.08 18.19
N ILE A 34 53.27 -35.05 18.59
CA ILE A 34 53.77 -33.67 18.73
C ILE A 34 53.79 -33.26 20.20
N TYR A 35 54.99 -33.07 20.72
CA TYR A 35 55.22 -32.72 22.12
C TYR A 35 55.59 -31.23 22.25
N HIS A 36 55.01 -30.55 23.23
CA HIS A 36 55.35 -29.18 23.59
C HIS A 36 55.79 -29.08 25.06
N CYS A 37 56.61 -28.07 25.39
CA CYS A 37 56.79 -27.68 26.79
C CYS A 37 55.53 -26.96 27.29
N PHE A 38 55.31 -26.96 28.61
CA PHE A 38 54.16 -26.30 29.24
C PHE A 38 53.94 -24.84 28.80
N GLN A 39 55.01 -24.06 28.63
CA GLN A 39 54.90 -22.67 28.18
C GLN A 39 54.37 -22.55 26.74
N CYS A 40 54.87 -23.39 25.83
CA CYS A 40 54.42 -23.39 24.44
C CYS A 40 53.02 -24.01 24.30
N ALA A 41 52.71 -25.05 25.08
CA ALA A 41 51.38 -25.66 25.14
C ALA A 41 50.30 -24.65 25.56
N MET A 42 50.61 -23.81 26.55
CA MET A 42 49.73 -22.74 27.02
C MET A 42 49.49 -21.66 25.94
N LEU A 43 50.52 -21.32 25.16
CA LEU A 43 50.36 -20.34 24.06
C LEU A 43 49.51 -20.90 22.91
N THR A 44 49.69 -22.18 22.58
CA THR A 44 48.90 -22.84 21.51
C THR A 44 47.42 -22.97 21.86
N SER A 45 47.08 -23.21 23.13
CA SER A 45 45.66 -23.33 23.54
C SER A 45 44.91 -22.00 23.47
N VAL A 46 45.58 -20.88 23.77
CA VAL A 46 45.00 -19.53 23.66
C VAL A 46 44.84 -19.11 22.19
N SER A 47 45.83 -19.41 21.33
CA SER A 47 45.71 -19.12 19.89
C SER A 47 44.61 -19.93 19.22
N ASP A 48 44.45 -21.21 19.58
CA ASP A 48 43.41 -22.08 19.02
C ASP A 48 42.00 -21.63 19.42
N GLY A 49 41.83 -21.09 20.63
CA GLY A 49 40.58 -20.49 21.09
C GLY A 49 40.16 -19.27 20.26
N THR A 50 41.13 -18.43 19.88
CA THR A 50 40.87 -17.21 19.07
C THR A 50 40.56 -17.57 17.61
N ASN A 51 41.32 -18.50 17.03
CA ASN A 51 41.10 -18.98 15.67
C ASN A 51 39.74 -19.67 15.50
N ARG A 52 39.25 -20.41 16.51
CA ARG A 52 37.90 -21.01 16.48
C ARG A 52 36.77 -19.99 16.40
N ILE A 53 36.92 -18.83 17.04
CA ILE A 53 35.90 -17.77 17.01
C ILE A 53 35.88 -17.09 15.63
N GLN A 54 37.05 -16.91 15.02
CA GLN A 54 37.18 -16.33 13.69
C GLN A 54 36.65 -17.27 12.60
N ASP A 55 37.01 -18.56 12.64
CA ASP A 55 36.53 -19.58 11.70
C ASP A 55 35.00 -19.78 11.79
N ARG A 56 34.42 -19.69 13.00
CA ARG A 56 32.95 -19.69 13.17
C ARG A 56 32.26 -18.49 12.51
N LYS A 57 32.88 -17.31 12.54
CA LYS A 57 32.35 -16.10 11.89
C LYS A 57 32.47 -16.20 10.38
N GLU A 58 33.60 -16.67 9.86
CA GLU A 58 33.81 -16.83 8.40
C GLU A 58 32.84 -17.85 7.80
N ARG A 59 32.64 -19.01 8.43
CA ARG A 59 31.65 -20.01 7.97
C ARG A 59 30.21 -19.49 8.00
N ALA A 60 29.87 -18.62 8.95
CA ALA A 60 28.55 -18.00 9.02
C ALA A 60 28.33 -16.95 7.91
N VAL A 61 29.38 -16.23 7.50
CA VAL A 61 29.34 -15.28 6.39
C VAL A 61 29.28 -16.02 5.04
N GLU A 62 30.07 -17.07 4.86
CA GLU A 62 30.03 -17.91 3.66
C GLU A 62 28.68 -18.60 3.45
N GLY A 63 28.05 -19.10 4.53
CA GLY A 63 26.72 -19.69 4.48
C GLY A 63 25.66 -18.69 3.99
N LYS A 64 25.67 -17.46 4.52
CA LYS A 64 24.75 -16.39 4.11
C LYS A 64 24.97 -15.92 2.67
N LEU A 65 26.22 -15.91 2.18
CA LEU A 65 26.53 -15.57 0.79
C LEU A 65 26.05 -16.66 -0.19
N LYS A 66 26.19 -17.94 0.18
CA LYS A 66 25.67 -19.07 -0.61
C LYS A 66 24.14 -19.10 -0.67
N GLU A 67 23.46 -18.74 0.43
CA GLU A 67 21.99 -18.57 0.44
C GLU A 67 21.53 -17.39 -0.43
N ARG A 68 22.27 -16.27 -0.43
CA ARG A 68 21.95 -15.12 -1.28
C ARG A 68 22.11 -15.39 -2.78
N LYS A 69 22.87 -16.40 -3.19
CA LYS A 69 23.11 -16.76 -4.60
C LYS A 69 21.94 -17.54 -5.23
N LYS A 70 21.05 -18.14 -4.44
CA LYS A 70 19.82 -18.77 -4.95
C LYS A 70 18.70 -17.73 -5.00
N TRP A 71 18.68 -16.93 -6.06
CA TRP A 71 17.53 -16.07 -6.35
C TRP A 71 16.33 -16.96 -6.68
N GLY A 72 15.43 -17.13 -5.72
CA GLY A 72 14.20 -17.89 -5.92
C GLY A 72 13.26 -17.20 -6.91
N PRO A 73 12.40 -17.95 -7.60
CA PRO A 73 11.44 -17.42 -8.59
C PRO A 73 10.52 -16.35 -7.98
N PHE A 74 10.26 -16.42 -6.67
CA PHE A 74 9.48 -15.44 -5.93
C PHE A 74 10.08 -14.03 -5.98
N ARG A 75 11.41 -13.89 -5.94
CA ARG A 75 12.05 -12.56 -6.01
C ARG A 75 11.94 -11.94 -7.39
N TYR A 76 12.03 -12.74 -8.44
CA TYR A 76 11.78 -12.29 -9.80
C TYR A 76 10.33 -11.84 -9.97
N PHE A 77 9.38 -12.58 -9.39
CA PHE A 77 7.96 -12.20 -9.37
C PHE A 77 7.71 -10.90 -8.61
N THR A 78 8.34 -10.69 -7.45
CA THR A 78 8.20 -9.44 -6.69
C THR A 78 8.82 -8.24 -7.41
N LEU A 79 9.99 -8.42 -8.04
CA LEU A 79 10.63 -7.36 -8.83
C LEU A 79 9.79 -7.01 -10.06
N SER A 80 9.29 -7.99 -10.79
CA SER A 80 8.44 -7.75 -11.96
C SER A 80 7.10 -7.11 -11.57
N SER A 81 6.46 -7.55 -10.49
CA SER A 81 5.22 -6.93 -10.02
C SER A 81 5.46 -5.49 -9.56
N GLY A 82 6.58 -5.20 -8.90
CA GLY A 82 6.96 -3.84 -8.50
C GLY A 82 7.13 -2.92 -9.70
N VAL A 83 7.80 -3.38 -10.76
CA VAL A 83 7.96 -2.61 -12.01
C VAL A 83 6.60 -2.35 -12.67
N LEU A 84 5.71 -3.34 -12.75
CA LEU A 84 4.37 -3.16 -13.31
C LEU A 84 3.53 -2.14 -12.54
N ILE A 85 3.61 -2.16 -11.20
CA ILE A 85 2.92 -1.18 -10.35
C ILE A 85 3.46 0.23 -10.64
N LEU A 86 4.78 0.42 -10.69
CA LEU A 86 5.37 1.73 -10.99
C LEU A 86 4.96 2.25 -12.37
N VAL A 87 4.92 1.37 -13.39
CA VAL A 87 4.43 1.73 -14.73
C VAL A 87 2.97 2.15 -14.68
N MET A 88 2.11 1.39 -13.98
CA MET A 88 0.69 1.74 -13.81
C MET A 88 0.51 3.09 -13.13
N TRP A 89 1.26 3.36 -12.05
CA TRP A 89 1.24 4.66 -11.38
C TRP A 89 1.77 5.79 -12.28
N GLY A 90 2.81 5.52 -13.07
CA GLY A 90 3.30 6.46 -14.08
C GLY A 90 2.23 6.79 -15.12
N VAL A 91 1.48 5.79 -15.58
CA VAL A 91 0.33 6.00 -16.47
C VAL A 91 -0.80 6.75 -15.77
N ILE A 92 -1.07 6.55 -14.48
CA ILE A 92 -2.09 7.34 -13.76
C ILE A 92 -1.66 8.80 -13.60
N LEU A 93 -0.38 9.05 -13.29
CA LEU A 93 0.13 10.41 -13.06
C LEU A 93 0.36 11.19 -14.35
N PHE A 94 0.82 10.54 -15.43
CA PHE A 94 1.11 11.19 -16.72
C PHE A 94 0.05 10.94 -17.80
N GLY A 95 -0.77 9.90 -17.65
CA GLY A 95 -1.81 9.51 -18.60
C GLY A 95 -3.08 10.35 -18.55
N GLY A 96 -3.04 11.52 -17.91
CA GLY A 96 -3.73 12.71 -18.42
C GLY A 96 -5.23 12.61 -18.66
N GLU A 97 -5.93 11.62 -18.11
CA GLU A 97 -7.37 11.72 -17.94
C GLU A 97 -7.57 12.68 -16.79
N LYS A 98 -7.73 13.95 -17.17
CA LYS A 98 -8.32 14.97 -16.30
C LYS A 98 -9.45 14.25 -15.56
N PRO A 99 -9.43 14.23 -14.21
CA PRO A 99 -10.49 13.59 -13.44
C PRO A 99 -11.79 14.08 -14.07
N PRO A 100 -12.75 13.18 -14.41
CA PRO A 100 -13.95 13.58 -15.12
C PRO A 100 -14.49 14.76 -14.34
N VAL A 101 -14.35 15.94 -14.96
CA VAL A 101 -14.61 17.18 -14.26
C VAL A 101 -16.05 16.98 -13.83
N ALA A 102 -16.32 17.10 -12.53
CA ALA A 102 -17.65 16.94 -11.97
C ALA A 102 -18.63 18.03 -12.48
N THR A 103 -18.31 18.66 -13.61
CA THR A 103 -19.17 19.35 -14.54
C THR A 103 -19.54 18.37 -15.67
N THR A 104 -20.28 17.31 -15.35
CA THR A 104 -21.22 16.81 -16.35
C THR A 104 -22.01 18.03 -16.80
N ASN A 105 -21.89 18.44 -18.08
CA ASN A 105 -22.70 19.52 -18.64
C ASN A 105 -24.15 19.22 -18.28
N LEU A 106 -24.67 19.87 -17.25
CA LEU A 106 -25.95 19.49 -16.62
C LEU A 106 -27.10 19.80 -17.60
N ALA A 107 -26.87 20.79 -18.46
CA ALA A 107 -27.66 21.13 -19.63
C ALA A 107 -27.68 20.04 -20.74
N SER A 108 -26.65 19.17 -20.84
CA SER A 108 -26.63 18.14 -21.89
C SER A 108 -27.56 16.96 -21.60
N ASN A 109 -27.95 16.77 -20.34
CA ASN A 109 -28.85 15.71 -19.91
C ASN A 109 -29.97 16.27 -18.99
N PRO A 110 -31.03 16.85 -19.57
CA PRO A 110 -32.10 17.51 -18.80
C PRO A 110 -32.81 16.56 -17.83
N ARG A 111 -32.89 15.26 -18.14
CA ARG A 111 -33.45 14.24 -17.23
C ARG A 111 -32.57 13.99 -16.01
N ALA A 112 -31.26 13.88 -16.19
CA ALA A 112 -30.32 13.70 -15.08
C ALA A 112 -30.38 14.92 -14.14
N PHE A 113 -30.49 16.12 -14.71
CA PHE A 113 -30.69 17.34 -13.95
C PHE A 113 -32.00 17.32 -13.15
N LEU A 114 -33.11 16.91 -13.77
CA LEU A 114 -34.42 16.78 -13.11
C LEU A 114 -34.37 15.81 -11.90
N PHE A 115 -33.73 14.64 -12.01
CA PHE A 115 -33.55 13.72 -10.87
C PHE A 115 -32.60 14.27 -9.80
N MET A 116 -31.55 15.00 -10.20
CA MET A 116 -30.63 15.64 -9.26
C MET A 116 -31.34 16.71 -8.42
N VAL A 117 -32.17 17.54 -9.06
CA VAL A 117 -32.96 18.58 -8.37
C VAL A 117 -34.02 17.94 -7.46
N ASP A 118 -34.71 16.89 -7.90
CA ASP A 118 -35.65 16.12 -7.06
C ASP A 118 -35.00 15.59 -5.78
N SER A 119 -33.81 14.99 -5.91
CA SER A 119 -33.06 14.50 -4.75
C SER A 119 -32.67 15.63 -3.77
N SER A 120 -32.40 16.82 -4.31
CA SER A 120 -32.04 18.01 -3.53
C SER A 120 -33.24 18.58 -2.80
N ILE A 121 -34.41 18.63 -3.45
CA ILE A 121 -35.69 19.04 -2.85
C ILE A 121 -36.06 18.12 -1.67
N LYS A 122 -35.91 16.80 -1.85
CA LYS A 122 -36.16 15.82 -0.77
C LYS A 122 -35.23 16.03 0.42
N ARG A 123 -33.94 16.31 0.17
CA ARG A 123 -32.98 16.64 1.23
C ARG A 123 -33.34 17.94 1.94
N TYR A 124 -33.69 18.99 1.21
CA TYR A 124 -34.15 20.25 1.78
C TYR A 124 -35.34 20.01 2.71
N ALA A 125 -36.39 19.34 2.23
CA ALA A 125 -37.58 19.08 3.04
C ALA A 125 -37.30 18.20 4.27
N HIS A 126 -36.31 17.30 4.20
CA HIS A 126 -35.91 16.47 5.33
C HIS A 126 -35.14 17.27 6.40
N TYR A 127 -34.29 18.21 6.00
CA TYR A 127 -33.41 18.94 6.92
C TYR A 127 -33.98 20.31 7.36
N GLU A 128 -34.62 21.04 6.47
CA GLU A 128 -35.39 22.23 6.82
C GLU A 128 -36.79 21.82 7.30
N LYS A 129 -37.08 22.08 8.58
CA LYS A 129 -38.41 21.89 9.21
C LYS A 129 -39.53 22.76 8.58
N LYS A 130 -39.24 23.51 7.52
CA LYS A 130 -40.15 24.41 6.79
C LYS A 130 -40.87 23.72 5.63
N GLY A 131 -40.59 22.45 5.37
CA GLY A 131 -41.18 21.69 4.25
C GLY A 131 -40.45 21.94 2.93
N TYR A 132 -41.17 21.84 1.80
CA TYR A 132 -40.59 22.02 0.47
C TYR A 132 -40.24 23.49 0.16
N PRO A 133 -39.15 23.75 -0.59
CA PRO A 133 -38.68 25.10 -0.90
C PRO A 133 -39.71 25.88 -1.72
N GLU A 134 -39.76 27.20 -1.58
CA GLU A 134 -40.64 28.03 -2.40
C GLU A 134 -40.05 28.26 -3.79
N LYS A 135 -38.73 28.39 -3.87
CA LYS A 135 -38.00 28.56 -5.13
C LYS A 135 -36.88 27.52 -5.24
N LEU A 136 -36.61 27.05 -6.45
CA LEU A 136 -35.47 26.15 -6.70
C LEU A 136 -34.12 26.81 -6.33
N SER A 137 -34.05 28.14 -6.38
CA SER A 137 -32.88 28.91 -5.95
C SER A 137 -32.54 28.71 -4.47
N ASP A 138 -33.51 28.36 -3.61
CA ASP A 138 -33.29 28.14 -2.17
C ASP A 138 -32.45 26.88 -1.90
N LEU A 139 -32.33 25.99 -2.89
CA LEU A 139 -31.49 24.79 -2.82
C LEU A 139 -30.00 25.11 -2.97
N VAL A 140 -29.64 26.25 -3.58
CA VAL A 140 -28.26 26.64 -3.88
C VAL A 140 -27.77 27.60 -2.80
N PRO A 141 -26.51 27.47 -2.31
CA PRO A 141 -25.52 26.45 -2.64
C PRO A 141 -25.57 25.22 -1.73
N LYS A 142 -26.44 25.22 -0.72
CA LYS A 142 -26.38 24.29 0.42
C LYS A 142 -26.74 22.85 0.05
N TYR A 143 -27.75 22.64 -0.79
CA TYR A 143 -28.23 21.32 -1.20
C TYR A 143 -27.88 20.98 -2.64
N LEU A 144 -27.68 22.00 -3.48
CA LEU A 144 -27.29 21.86 -4.87
C LEU A 144 -26.08 22.77 -5.15
N ARG A 145 -24.92 22.15 -5.40
CA ARG A 145 -23.68 22.85 -5.73
C ARG A 145 -23.66 23.14 -7.22
N MET A 146 -24.10 24.33 -7.58
CA MET A 146 -24.13 24.84 -8.94
C MET A 146 -23.37 26.16 -9.03
N ASP A 147 -22.64 26.34 -10.12
CA ASP A 147 -21.96 27.60 -10.42
C ASP A 147 -22.98 28.67 -10.82
N ASN A 148 -22.68 29.95 -10.59
CA ASN A 148 -23.62 31.05 -10.82
C ASN A 148 -24.12 31.12 -12.27
N GLY A 149 -23.30 30.71 -13.24
CA GLY A 149 -23.69 30.62 -14.66
C GLY A 149 -24.69 29.50 -14.98
N SER A 150 -24.77 28.46 -14.14
CA SER A 150 -25.70 27.34 -14.33
C SER A 150 -27.09 27.58 -13.70
N ARG A 151 -27.30 28.70 -13.00
CA ARG A 151 -28.61 29.03 -12.41
C ARG A 151 -29.69 29.25 -13.46
N ASP A 152 -29.33 29.67 -14.67
CA ASP A 152 -30.26 29.79 -15.78
C ASP A 152 -30.77 28.42 -16.28
N ASP A 153 -30.08 27.32 -15.96
CA ASP A 153 -30.54 25.97 -16.29
C ASP A 153 -31.82 25.60 -15.55
N PHE A 154 -32.16 26.27 -14.44
CA PHE A 154 -33.46 26.08 -13.79
C PHE A 154 -34.64 26.44 -14.70
N ARG A 155 -34.45 27.26 -15.74
CA ARG A 155 -35.49 27.55 -16.74
C ARG A 155 -35.88 26.32 -17.57
N LEU A 156 -35.03 25.28 -17.57
CA LEU A 156 -35.35 23.99 -18.19
C LEU A 156 -36.35 23.17 -17.37
N LEU A 157 -36.59 23.56 -16.11
CA LEU A 157 -37.45 22.85 -15.18
C LEU A 157 -38.69 23.69 -14.86
N SER A 158 -39.83 23.02 -14.78
CA SER A 158 -41.07 23.57 -14.23
C SER A 158 -41.25 23.02 -12.82
N TYR A 159 -41.21 23.91 -11.81
CA TYR A 159 -41.41 23.56 -10.41
C TYR A 159 -42.67 24.26 -9.89
N GLN A 160 -43.56 23.47 -9.29
CA GLN A 160 -44.76 23.96 -8.62
C GLN A 160 -44.86 23.31 -7.24
N LYS A 161 -44.92 24.14 -6.20
CA LYS A 161 -45.17 23.69 -4.83
C LYS A 161 -46.68 23.51 -4.66
N ASP A 162 -47.10 22.28 -4.38
CA ASP A 162 -48.50 21.95 -4.18
C ASP A 162 -48.76 21.66 -2.69
N PRO A 163 -49.61 22.42 -1.98
CA PRO A 163 -49.83 22.23 -0.55
C PRO A 163 -50.51 20.89 -0.22
N LYS A 164 -51.16 20.24 -1.18
CA LYS A 164 -51.84 18.94 -1.01
C LYS A 164 -50.97 17.73 -1.38
N GLU A 165 -50.09 17.88 -2.38
CA GLU A 165 -49.28 16.77 -2.91
C GLU A 165 -47.77 16.92 -2.62
N GLY A 166 -47.35 18.06 -2.05
CA GLY A 166 -45.96 18.42 -1.74
C GLY A 166 -45.34 19.30 -2.80
N TYR A 167 -44.89 18.70 -3.90
CA TYR A 167 -44.36 19.42 -5.06
C TYR A 167 -44.51 18.60 -6.34
N ARG A 168 -44.49 19.31 -7.47
CA ARG A 168 -44.40 18.76 -8.82
C ARG A 168 -43.20 19.38 -9.53
N LEU A 169 -42.35 18.51 -10.07
CA LEU A 169 -41.17 18.90 -10.85
C LEU A 169 -41.23 18.19 -12.21
N SER A 170 -41.22 18.95 -13.30
CA SER A 170 -41.19 18.44 -14.67
C SER A 170 -40.22 19.24 -15.55
N LEU A 171 -40.00 18.77 -16.78
CA LEU A 171 -39.26 19.55 -17.78
C LEU A 171 -40.16 20.65 -18.36
N ALA A 172 -39.65 21.88 -18.45
CA ALA A 172 -40.40 23.02 -19.00
C ALA A 172 -40.66 22.90 -20.51
N LYS A 173 -39.79 22.17 -21.23
CA LYS A 173 -39.95 21.87 -22.65
C LYS A 173 -40.14 20.36 -22.82
N GLU A 174 -41.32 19.96 -23.25
CA GLU A 174 -41.59 18.57 -23.62
C GLU A 174 -40.92 18.28 -24.96
N THR A 175 -40.08 17.26 -25.02
CA THR A 175 -39.53 16.74 -26.26
C THR A 175 -40.64 15.99 -27.00
N PRO A 176 -41.00 16.38 -28.24
CA PRO A 176 -42.06 15.71 -28.98
C PRO A 176 -41.69 14.23 -29.19
N GLY A 177 -42.55 13.32 -28.72
CA GLY A 177 -42.37 11.87 -28.80
C GLY A 177 -41.88 11.18 -27.53
N GLU A 178 -41.57 11.91 -26.46
CA GLU A 178 -41.16 11.33 -25.17
C GLU A 178 -42.24 11.50 -24.10
N LYS A 179 -42.39 10.51 -23.22
CA LYS A 179 -43.35 10.55 -22.09
C LYS A 179 -43.00 11.70 -21.15
N ALA A 180 -43.95 12.59 -20.88
CA ALA A 180 -43.77 13.67 -19.92
C ALA A 180 -43.51 13.07 -18.53
N VAL A 181 -42.34 13.36 -17.94
CA VAL A 181 -41.95 12.85 -16.62
C VAL A 181 -42.27 13.92 -15.58
N VAL A 182 -43.18 13.59 -14.66
CA VAL A 182 -43.51 14.43 -13.51
C VAL A 182 -43.01 13.74 -12.25
N LEU A 183 -42.11 14.40 -11.54
CA LEU A 183 -41.60 13.95 -10.24
C LEU A 183 -42.39 14.60 -9.12
N SER A 184 -42.77 13.77 -8.15
CA SER A 184 -43.50 14.15 -6.95
C SER A 184 -42.93 13.39 -5.75
N PRO A 185 -43.22 13.79 -4.50
CA PRO A 185 -42.77 13.02 -3.34
C PRO A 185 -43.40 11.62 -3.25
N LYS A 186 -44.55 11.39 -3.93
CA LYS A 186 -45.20 10.08 -4.03
C LYS A 186 -44.57 9.16 -5.08
N GLY A 187 -43.65 9.67 -5.91
CA GLY A 187 -42.97 8.91 -6.95
C GLY A 187 -42.98 9.59 -8.32
N VAL A 188 -42.53 8.83 -9.32
CA VAL A 188 -42.46 9.26 -10.72
C VAL A 188 -43.78 8.95 -11.42
N GLN A 189 -44.42 9.96 -11.98
CA GLN A 189 -45.57 9.81 -12.85
C GLN A 189 -45.14 10.01 -14.30
N TYR A 190 -45.47 9.06 -15.16
CA TYR A 190 -45.24 9.16 -16.59
C TYR A 190 -46.56 9.51 -17.26
N GLY A 191 -46.66 10.72 -17.81
CA GLY A 191 -47.76 11.09 -18.70
C GLY A 191 -47.62 10.32 -20.01
N SER A 192 -48.65 9.54 -20.38
CA SER A 192 -48.78 9.11 -21.77
C SER A 192 -49.05 10.38 -22.58
N ALA A 193 -48.21 10.66 -23.58
CA ALA A 193 -48.57 11.63 -24.60
C ALA A 193 -49.92 11.16 -25.18
N GLY A 194 -50.99 11.85 -24.80
CA GLY A 194 -52.29 11.64 -25.41
C GLY A 194 -52.13 12.02 -26.86
N GLY A 195 -52.19 11.02 -27.75
CA GLY A 195 -52.45 11.26 -29.16
C GLY A 195 -53.80 11.96 -29.25
N GLY A 196 -53.76 13.27 -29.41
CA GLY A 196 -54.90 14.05 -29.85
C GLY A 196 -55.27 13.59 -31.26
N VAL A 197 -56.54 13.26 -31.41
CA VAL A 197 -57.25 12.83 -32.62
C VAL A 197 -57.06 13.83 -33.76
#